data_AF-A0A7L1XXD2-F1
#
_entry.id   AF-A0A7L1XXD2-F1
#
_cell.length_a   1.000
_cell.length_b   1.000
_cell.length_c   1.000
_cell.angle_alpha   90.00
_cell.angle_beta   90.00
_cell.angle_gamma   90.00
#
_symmetry.space_group_name_H-M   'P 1'
#
loop_
_entity.id
_entity.type
_entity.pdbx_description
1 polymer ?
#
loop_
_entity_poly.entity_id
_entity_poly.type
_entity_poly.pdbx_seq_one_letter_code
_entity_poly.pdbx_strand_id
1 'polypeptide(L)'
;VPPGWTHAGRVVPGHPVQLTFALRQPDTGRLARLVDAVSDPRSPQYGKYLSLGQVQELVQPSPATLMAVLKWLQGHGVGSCSSVATLDFLECQMPASTAERLLPGAQFHRYVKGQRSVVRSPLPYTVPPELAEHVDFVGGLHRFPAERRVVSRAWDGKDAGRRQQRGGRAGFHLGVTPSILRQRYNMTGADVGLHPNNSQACAQFLEQYFHQADLAEFMQLFGSSFGHRSRVDRVVGRQGTGKAGLEASLDVEYIMSTGANVSTWVFSNAGRHESQEPFLAWLLLLSNMSSLPWVHSVSYGDDEDSLSRAYLQRVNTELMKAAARGLTILFASGDDGAGCRRVPGGNHTFRPNFPASSPYVTTVGGTSFKNP
;
A
#
# COMPACT_ATOMS: atom_id res chain seq x y z
N VAL A 1 11.94 14.15 11.05
CA VAL A 1 10.63 13.72 11.58
C VAL A 1 9.55 14.41 10.76
N PRO A 2 8.55 13.69 10.21
CA PRO A 2 7.49 14.30 9.40
C PRO A 2 6.61 15.27 10.19
N PRO A 3 5.95 16.24 9.53
CA PRO A 3 5.05 17.18 10.20
C PRO A 3 3.95 16.52 11.05
N GLY A 4 3.77 17.03 12.26
CA GLY A 4 2.74 16.56 13.21
C GLY A 4 3.10 15.30 14.00
N TRP A 5 4.25 14.67 13.75
CA TRP A 5 4.81 13.65 14.65
C TRP A 5 5.68 14.32 15.71
N THR A 6 5.54 13.88 16.96
CA THR A 6 6.33 14.35 18.09
C THR A 6 7.26 13.25 18.57
N HIS A 7 8.52 13.59 18.85
CA HIS A 7 9.48 12.68 19.47
C HIS A 7 9.13 12.46 20.94
N ALA A 8 8.85 11.21 21.33
CA ALA A 8 8.45 10.84 22.68
C ALA A 8 9.62 10.31 23.54
N GLY A 9 10.79 10.09 22.94
CA GLY A 9 12.00 9.63 23.65
C GLY A 9 12.56 8.31 23.12
N ARG A 10 13.67 7.86 23.72
CA ARG A 10 14.34 6.58 23.37
C ARG A 10 13.54 5.40 23.91
N VAL A 11 13.43 4.32 23.15
CA VAL A 11 12.80 3.09 23.65
C VAL A 11 13.74 2.35 24.59
N VAL A 12 13.17 1.59 25.53
CA VAL A 12 13.97 0.75 26.45
C VAL A 12 14.70 -0.36 25.69
N PRO A 13 15.90 -0.80 26.14
CA PRO A 13 16.70 -1.83 25.46
C PRO A 13 15.98 -3.13 25.12
N GLY A 14 15.03 -3.54 25.98
CA GLY A 14 14.23 -4.76 25.82
C GLY A 14 12.96 -4.59 24.98
N HIS A 15 12.66 -3.38 24.48
CA HIS A 15 11.45 -3.14 23.70
C HIS A 15 11.49 -3.98 22.42
N PRO A 16 10.46 -4.78 22.11
CA PRO A 16 10.45 -5.58 20.90
C PRO A 16 10.37 -4.68 19.67
N VAL A 17 11.18 -4.97 18.66
CA VAL A 17 11.10 -4.40 17.32
C VAL A 17 10.98 -5.53 16.30
N GLN A 18 10.15 -5.32 15.29
CA GLN A 18 10.02 -6.18 14.12
C GLN A 18 10.68 -5.48 12.93
N LEU A 19 11.69 -6.10 12.35
CA LEU A 19 12.44 -5.61 11.20
C LEU A 19 12.27 -6.55 10.02
N THR A 20 12.26 -6.00 8.81
CA THR A 20 12.11 -6.75 7.56
C THR A 20 13.41 -6.66 6.76
N PHE A 21 14.14 -7.75 6.62
CA PHE A 21 15.36 -7.83 5.83
C PHE A 21 14.99 -8.17 4.38
N ALA A 22 15.23 -7.21 3.48
CA ALA A 22 15.04 -7.39 2.05
C ALA A 22 16.31 -8.06 1.48
N LEU A 23 16.22 -9.35 1.16
CA LEU A 23 17.37 -10.13 0.69
C LEU A 23 17.60 -9.89 -0.80
N ARG A 24 18.86 -9.93 -1.23
CA ARG A 24 19.23 -9.74 -2.63
C ARG A 24 18.59 -10.81 -3.52
N GLN A 25 17.76 -10.36 -4.46
CA GLN A 25 17.23 -11.18 -5.55
C GLN A 25 18.29 -11.34 -6.66
N PRO A 26 18.33 -12.47 -7.38
CA PRO A 26 19.18 -12.65 -8.56
C PRO A 26 18.70 -11.76 -9.74
N ASP A 27 19.39 -11.83 -10.89
CA ASP A 27 19.19 -10.96 -12.06
C ASP A 27 17.71 -10.67 -12.39
N THR A 28 17.29 -9.44 -12.05
CA THR A 28 15.93 -8.93 -12.26
C THR A 28 15.63 -8.65 -13.73
N GLY A 29 16.65 -8.63 -14.60
CA GLY A 29 16.47 -8.45 -16.05
C GLY A 29 15.71 -9.60 -16.70
N ARG A 30 15.83 -10.83 -16.19
CA ARG A 30 15.01 -11.96 -16.66
C ARG A 30 13.54 -11.78 -16.28
N LEU A 31 13.26 -11.30 -15.08
CA LEU A 31 11.88 -11.02 -14.63
C LEU A 31 11.24 -9.93 -15.51
N ALA A 32 11.96 -8.82 -15.76
CA ALA A 32 11.47 -7.73 -16.60
C ALA A 32 11.08 -8.21 -18.01
N ARG A 33 11.95 -9.00 -18.68
CA ARG A 33 11.64 -9.58 -20.00
C ARG A 33 10.42 -10.49 -19.98
N LEU A 34 10.22 -11.25 -18.91
CA LEU A 34 9.04 -12.11 -18.76
C LEU A 34 7.78 -11.27 -18.57
N VAL A 35 7.83 -10.21 -17.76
CA VAL A 35 6.72 -9.25 -17.60
C VAL A 35 6.34 -8.65 -18.95
N ASP A 36 7.30 -8.17 -19.73
CA ASP A 36 7.03 -7.63 -21.07
C ASP A 36 6.37 -8.67 -21.98
N ALA A 37 6.88 -9.90 -21.97
CA ALA A 37 6.35 -10.97 -22.80
C ALA A 37 4.92 -11.40 -22.43
N VAL A 38 4.56 -11.43 -21.15
CA VAL A 38 3.21 -11.84 -20.71
C VAL A 38 2.20 -10.69 -20.74
N SER A 39 2.65 -9.44 -20.86
CA SER A 39 1.80 -8.24 -20.85
C SER A 39 1.64 -7.54 -22.21
N ASP A 40 2.53 -7.74 -23.19
CA ASP A 40 2.34 -7.23 -24.55
C ASP A 40 1.24 -8.05 -25.28
N PRO A 41 0.09 -7.46 -25.66
CA PRO A 41 -0.98 -8.17 -26.36
C PRO A 41 -0.59 -8.72 -27.74
N ARG A 42 0.55 -8.31 -28.30
CA ARG A 42 1.10 -8.83 -29.56
C ARG A 42 2.07 -10.00 -29.35
N SER A 43 2.47 -10.25 -28.11
CA SER A 43 3.35 -11.36 -27.76
C SER A 43 2.58 -12.69 -27.78
N PRO A 44 3.17 -13.79 -28.31
CA PRO A 44 2.58 -15.12 -28.18
C PRO A 44 2.56 -15.64 -26.74
N GLN A 45 3.19 -14.93 -25.80
CA GLN A 45 3.15 -15.21 -24.36
C GLN A 45 2.10 -14.39 -23.60
N TYR A 46 1.36 -13.50 -24.27
CA TYR A 46 0.34 -12.67 -23.64
C TYR A 46 -0.66 -13.52 -22.82
N GLY A 47 -0.89 -13.12 -21.57
CA GLY A 47 -1.80 -13.83 -20.66
C GLY A 47 -1.27 -15.14 -20.07
N LYS A 48 -0.06 -15.59 -20.46
CA LYS A 48 0.59 -16.80 -19.89
C LYS A 48 1.37 -16.44 -18.62
N TYR A 49 0.63 -15.97 -17.62
CA TYR A 49 1.17 -15.52 -16.35
C TYR A 49 1.79 -16.64 -15.52
N LEU A 50 2.69 -16.26 -14.62
CA LEU A 50 3.43 -17.16 -13.76
C LEU A 50 2.66 -17.46 -12.48
N SER A 51 2.78 -18.68 -11.99
CA SER A 51 2.41 -19.03 -10.62
C SER A 51 3.40 -18.41 -9.60
N LEU A 52 3.00 -18.33 -8.33
CA LEU A 52 3.90 -17.87 -7.27
C LEU A 52 5.17 -18.72 -7.15
N GLY A 53 5.08 -20.03 -7.35
CA GLY A 53 6.23 -20.94 -7.35
C GLY A 53 7.21 -20.65 -8.49
N GLN A 54 6.71 -20.40 -9.70
CA GLN A 54 7.56 -19.99 -10.83
C GLN A 54 8.22 -18.62 -10.59
N VAL A 55 7.52 -17.69 -9.94
CA VAL A 55 8.13 -16.42 -9.53
C VAL A 55 9.22 -16.66 -8.48
N GLN A 56 8.97 -17.48 -7.47
CA GLN A 56 9.98 -17.86 -6.47
C GLN A 56 11.24 -18.41 -7.13
N GLU A 57 11.12 -19.36 -8.07
CA GLU A 57 12.29 -19.92 -8.77
C GLU A 57 13.14 -18.86 -9.48
N LEU A 58 12.52 -17.79 -9.95
CA LEU A 58 13.19 -16.69 -10.63
C LEU A 58 13.87 -15.70 -9.69
N VAL A 59 13.31 -15.47 -8.50
CA VAL A 59 13.69 -14.35 -7.63
C VAL A 59 14.24 -14.76 -6.27
N GLN A 60 14.15 -16.04 -5.90
CA GLN A 60 14.66 -16.48 -4.60
C GLN A 60 16.16 -16.20 -4.48
N PRO A 61 16.64 -15.75 -3.30
CA PRO A 61 18.04 -15.46 -3.11
C PRO A 61 18.92 -16.71 -3.31
N SER A 62 20.19 -16.50 -3.63
CA SER A 62 21.14 -17.62 -3.71
C SER A 62 21.29 -18.34 -2.37
N PRO A 63 21.62 -19.65 -2.35
CA PRO A 63 21.91 -20.37 -1.10
C PRO A 63 22.98 -19.67 -0.24
N ALA A 64 23.97 -19.05 -0.89
CA ALA A 64 24.99 -18.25 -0.21
C ALA A 64 24.39 -17.03 0.51
N THR A 65 23.48 -16.30 -0.13
CA THR A 65 22.78 -15.14 0.47
C THR A 65 21.95 -15.57 1.67
N LEU A 66 21.14 -16.64 1.53
CA LEU A 66 20.33 -17.16 2.63
C LEU A 66 21.21 -17.58 3.82
N MET A 67 22.27 -18.35 3.55
CA MET A 67 23.19 -18.82 4.59
C MET A 67 23.92 -17.68 5.28
N ALA A 68 24.43 -16.70 4.53
CA ALA A 68 25.15 -15.55 5.09
C ALA A 68 24.25 -14.73 6.03
N VAL A 69 23.03 -14.41 5.59
CA VAL A 69 22.09 -13.60 6.38
C VAL A 69 21.56 -14.36 7.58
N LEU A 70 21.18 -15.64 7.43
CA LEU A 70 20.70 -16.46 8.55
C LEU A 70 21.79 -16.65 9.61
N LYS A 71 23.04 -16.94 9.19
CA LYS A 71 24.17 -17.08 10.12
C LYS A 71 24.45 -15.77 10.85
N TRP A 72 24.39 -14.63 10.16
CA TRP A 72 24.55 -13.31 10.77
C TRP A 72 23.48 -13.00 11.82
N LEU A 73 22.20 -13.26 11.49
CA LEU A 73 21.08 -13.07 12.41
C LEU A 73 21.20 -13.98 13.64
N GLN A 74 21.47 -15.27 13.43
CA GLN A 74 21.67 -16.25 14.51
C GLN A 74 22.87 -15.90 15.40
N GLY A 75 23.97 -15.41 14.81
CA GLY A 75 25.14 -14.96 15.55
C GLY A 75 24.86 -13.81 16.53
N HIS A 76 23.78 -13.05 16.30
CA HIS A 76 23.30 -11.99 17.20
C HIS A 76 22.16 -12.44 18.13
N GLY A 77 21.85 -13.75 18.15
CA GLY A 77 20.76 -14.32 18.95
C GLY A 77 19.36 -14.07 18.38
N VAL A 78 19.25 -13.72 17.09
CA VAL A 78 17.95 -13.53 16.42
C VAL A 78 17.47 -14.87 15.85
N GLY A 79 16.55 -15.52 16.57
CA GLY A 79 15.99 -16.82 16.15
C GLY A 79 14.54 -16.78 15.67
N SER A 80 13.77 -15.74 16.05
CA SER A 80 12.36 -15.61 15.65
C SER A 80 12.26 -14.85 14.33
N CYS A 81 12.40 -15.58 13.23
CA CYS A 81 12.25 -15.05 11.88
C CYS A 81 11.25 -15.87 11.06
N SER A 82 10.46 -15.21 10.23
CA SER A 82 9.59 -15.83 9.23
C SER A 82 9.93 -15.31 7.83
N SER A 83 9.81 -16.17 6.82
CA SER A 83 9.99 -15.79 5.42
C SER A 83 8.67 -15.81 4.67
N VAL A 84 8.65 -15.17 3.50
CA VAL A 84 7.56 -15.26 2.51
C VAL A 84 7.82 -16.43 1.56
N ALA A 85 6.82 -16.86 0.80
CA ALA A 85 6.96 -17.96 -0.16
C ALA A 85 8.09 -17.74 -1.18
N THR A 86 8.35 -16.50 -1.61
CA THR A 86 9.46 -16.17 -2.52
C THR A 86 10.86 -16.18 -1.88
N LEU A 87 10.96 -16.41 -0.56
CA LEU A 87 12.20 -16.52 0.23
C LEU A 87 13.11 -15.28 0.23
N ASP A 88 12.67 -14.18 -0.36
CA ASP A 88 13.45 -12.95 -0.58
C ASP A 88 13.20 -11.86 0.48
N PHE A 89 12.37 -12.15 1.47
CA PHE A 89 12.22 -11.34 2.67
C PHE A 89 12.30 -12.21 3.93
N LEU A 90 12.90 -11.65 4.98
CA LEU A 90 12.86 -12.21 6.33
C LEU A 90 12.31 -11.16 7.29
N GLU A 91 11.21 -11.48 7.96
CA GLU A 91 10.68 -10.68 9.06
C GLU A 91 11.14 -11.27 10.37
N CYS A 92 11.88 -10.50 11.17
CA CYS A 92 12.42 -10.97 12.45
C CYS A 92 12.01 -10.06 13.59
N GLN A 93 11.65 -10.66 14.72
CA GLN A 93 11.39 -9.95 15.97
C GLN A 93 12.60 -10.06 16.89
N MET A 94 13.03 -8.93 17.46
CA MET A 94 14.16 -8.88 18.38
C MET A 94 14.04 -7.69 19.35
N PRO A 95 14.76 -7.68 20.49
CA PRO A 95 14.89 -6.50 21.34
C PRO A 95 15.56 -5.34 20.60
N ALA A 96 15.17 -4.10 20.89
CA ALA A 96 15.77 -2.89 20.33
C ALA A 96 17.30 -2.87 20.49
N SER A 97 17.81 -3.26 21.66
CA SER A 97 19.25 -3.35 21.91
C SER A 97 19.98 -4.38 21.03
N THR A 98 19.32 -5.49 20.68
CA THR A 98 19.88 -6.47 19.72
C THR A 98 19.90 -5.89 18.32
N ALA A 99 18.82 -5.21 17.91
CA ALA A 99 18.76 -4.52 16.63
C ALA A 99 19.82 -3.41 16.50
N GLU A 100 20.07 -2.61 17.54
CA GLU A 100 21.10 -1.57 17.57
C GLU A 100 22.53 -2.14 17.48
N ARG A 101 22.78 -3.35 18.02
CA ARG A 101 24.06 -4.07 17.83
C ARG A 101 24.20 -4.67 16.44
N LEU A 102 23.11 -5.25 15.93
CA LEU A 102 23.04 -5.87 14.61
C LEU A 102 23.24 -4.84 13.48
N LEU A 103 22.72 -3.63 13.67
CA LEU A 103 22.72 -2.54 12.70
C LEU A 103 23.41 -1.30 13.30
N PRO A 104 24.76 -1.26 13.34
CA PRO A 104 25.47 -0.15 13.94
C PRO A 104 25.04 1.21 13.37
N GLY A 105 24.88 2.20 14.25
CA GLY A 105 24.36 3.53 13.94
C GLY A 105 22.85 3.68 14.19
N ALA A 106 22.07 2.60 14.13
CA ALA A 106 20.65 2.66 14.45
C ALA A 106 20.43 3.00 15.95
N GLN A 107 19.42 3.83 16.23
CA GLN A 107 18.99 4.14 17.58
C GLN A 107 17.47 4.27 17.63
N PHE A 108 16.78 3.39 18.33
CA PHE A 108 15.31 3.37 18.27
C PHE A 108 14.68 4.38 19.22
N HIS A 109 13.79 5.20 18.66
CA HIS A 109 13.00 6.19 19.38
C HIS A 109 11.52 6.04 19.06
N ARG A 110 10.69 6.41 20.03
CA ARG A 110 9.24 6.47 19.90
C ARG A 110 8.82 7.83 19.36
N TYR A 111 7.90 7.81 18.41
CA TYR A 111 7.26 9.01 17.87
C TYR A 111 5.76 8.83 17.96
N VAL A 112 5.05 9.89 18.35
CA VAL A 112 3.61 9.86 18.59
C VAL A 112 2.91 10.94 17.78
N LYS A 113 1.67 10.65 17.35
CA LYS A 113 0.77 11.59 16.71
C LYS A 113 -0.68 11.22 17.01
N GLY A 114 -1.33 12.01 17.87
CA GLY A 114 -2.66 11.66 18.37
C GLY A 114 -2.63 10.31 19.10
N GLN A 115 -3.44 9.36 18.65
CA GLN A 115 -3.46 7.99 19.19
C GLN A 115 -2.43 7.05 18.51
N ARG A 116 -1.71 7.53 17.49
CA ARG A 116 -0.76 6.74 16.72
C ARG A 116 0.62 6.79 17.36
N SER A 117 1.34 5.68 17.30
CA SER A 117 2.71 5.57 17.80
C SER A 117 3.55 4.68 16.88
N VAL A 118 4.78 5.10 16.62
CA VAL A 118 5.76 4.34 15.83
C VAL A 118 7.13 4.34 16.51
N VAL A 119 7.91 3.30 16.24
CA VAL A 119 9.30 3.17 16.70
C VAL A 119 10.23 3.20 15.49
N ARG A 120 11.11 4.19 15.43
CA ARG A 120 12.01 4.46 14.28
C ARG A 120 13.37 4.93 14.75
N SER A 121 14.38 4.74 13.89
CA SER A 121 15.70 5.35 14.04
C SER A 121 15.78 6.67 13.27
N PRO A 122 16.11 7.80 13.94
CA PRO A 122 16.43 9.05 13.25
C PRO A 122 17.83 9.04 12.64
N LEU A 123 18.68 8.10 13.06
CA LEU A 123 20.06 7.94 12.60
C LEU A 123 20.15 6.85 11.53
N PRO A 124 21.07 6.99 10.55
CA PRO A 124 21.33 5.95 9.57
C PRO A 124 21.89 4.69 10.22
N TYR A 125 21.79 3.57 9.53
CA TYR A 125 22.39 2.31 9.94
C TYR A 125 23.40 1.82 8.91
N THR A 126 24.28 0.92 9.34
CA THR A 126 25.18 0.17 8.45
C THR A 126 24.95 -1.32 8.60
N VAL A 127 25.32 -2.08 7.57
CA VAL A 127 25.46 -3.54 7.63
C VAL A 127 26.94 -3.90 7.47
N PRO A 128 27.38 -5.06 7.98
CA PRO A 128 28.74 -5.54 7.73
C PRO A 128 29.05 -5.60 6.22
N PRO A 129 30.27 -5.24 5.78
CA PRO A 129 30.65 -5.23 4.36
C PRO A 129 30.37 -6.55 3.63
N GLU A 130 30.56 -7.67 4.31
CA GLU A 130 30.27 -9.02 3.81
C GLU A 130 28.79 -9.28 3.50
N LEU A 131 27.88 -8.45 4.00
CA LEU A 131 26.44 -8.55 3.70
C LEU A 131 25.94 -7.55 2.67
N ALA A 132 26.80 -6.65 2.18
CA ALA A 132 26.40 -5.63 1.20
C ALA A 132 25.85 -6.23 -0.11
N GLU A 133 26.32 -7.42 -0.48
CA GLU A 133 25.84 -8.16 -1.66
C GLU A 133 24.60 -9.03 -1.38
N HIS A 134 24.21 -9.17 -0.11
CA HIS A 134 23.18 -10.10 0.35
C HIS A 134 21.89 -9.41 0.83
N VAL A 135 21.96 -8.13 1.18
CA VAL A 135 20.83 -7.35 1.71
C VAL A 135 20.66 -6.06 0.91
N ASP A 136 19.45 -5.81 0.42
CA ASP A 136 19.10 -4.57 -0.28
C ASP A 136 18.84 -3.43 0.72
N PHE A 137 18.01 -3.69 1.74
CA PHE A 137 17.73 -2.77 2.83
C PHE A 137 17.11 -3.50 4.04
N VAL A 138 17.00 -2.79 5.17
CA VAL A 138 16.25 -3.24 6.35
C VAL A 138 15.05 -2.32 6.58
N GLY A 139 13.85 -2.88 6.43
CA GLY A 139 12.56 -2.23 6.66
C GLY A 139 12.25 -2.05 8.14
N GLY A 140 11.46 -1.03 8.45
CA GLY A 140 11.04 -0.70 9.82
C GLY A 140 11.95 0.25 10.59
N LEU A 141 13.05 0.74 9.99
CA LEU A 141 13.95 1.69 10.63
C LEU A 141 13.55 3.15 10.46
N HIS A 142 13.31 3.64 9.23
CA HIS A 142 13.21 5.09 8.98
C HIS A 142 11.82 5.57 8.57
N ARG A 143 11.15 4.85 7.67
CA ARG A 143 9.94 5.33 6.98
C ARG A 143 8.74 5.39 7.92
N PHE A 144 8.15 6.57 8.06
CA PHE A 144 6.90 6.77 8.78
C PHE A 144 5.73 6.34 7.88
N PRO A 145 4.62 5.84 8.44
CA PRO A 145 3.44 5.55 7.64
C PRO A 145 2.93 6.83 6.97
N ALA A 146 2.57 6.72 5.70
CA ALA A 146 2.08 7.83 4.89
C ALA A 146 0.87 8.52 5.55
N GLU A 147 0.77 9.82 5.34
CA GLU A 147 -0.38 10.62 5.73
C GLU A 147 -0.97 11.30 4.51
N ARG A 148 -2.26 11.02 4.26
CA ARG A 148 -3.07 11.86 3.40
C ARG A 148 -4.07 12.61 4.25
N ARG A 149 -4.16 13.92 4.05
CA ARG A 149 -5.31 14.69 4.52
C ARG A 149 -6.45 14.37 3.57
N VAL A 150 -7.44 13.61 4.04
CA VAL A 150 -8.70 13.53 3.30
C VAL A 150 -9.33 14.91 3.36
N VAL A 151 -9.26 15.64 2.25
CA VAL A 151 -9.82 17.00 2.17
C VAL A 151 -11.33 16.87 1.95
N SER A 152 -12.10 16.62 3.01
CA SER A 152 -13.56 16.70 2.94
C SER A 152 -14.00 18.17 2.95
N ARG A 153 -13.95 18.84 1.79
CA ARG A 153 -14.59 20.17 1.63
C ARG A 153 -16.12 20.12 1.70
N ALA A 154 -16.72 18.93 1.76
CA ALA A 154 -18.16 18.76 1.66
C ALA A 154 -18.93 19.39 2.84
N TRP A 155 -18.30 19.66 3.99
CA TRP A 155 -18.97 20.11 5.22
C TRP A 155 -18.26 21.28 5.93
N ASP A 156 -17.61 22.18 5.19
CA ASP A 156 -17.28 23.49 5.76
C ASP A 156 -18.57 24.33 5.79
N GLY A 157 -19.28 24.29 6.93
CA GLY A 157 -20.55 25.01 7.17
C GLY A 157 -20.49 26.54 7.03
N LYS A 158 -19.38 27.11 6.53
CA LYS A 158 -19.21 28.53 6.28
C LYS A 158 -19.85 29.01 4.97
N ASP A 159 -20.08 28.11 4.00
CA ASP A 159 -20.72 28.49 2.72
C ASP A 159 -22.25 28.30 2.70
N ALA A 160 -22.83 27.66 3.72
CA ALA A 160 -24.28 27.52 3.86
C ALA A 160 -24.99 28.88 4.05
N GLY A 161 -24.29 29.91 4.54
CA GLY A 161 -24.86 31.24 4.80
C GLY A 161 -24.93 32.18 3.60
N ARG A 162 -24.30 31.87 2.45
CA ARG A 162 -24.19 32.81 1.31
C ARG A 162 -25.11 32.50 0.11
N ARG A 163 -25.81 31.37 0.09
CA ARG A 163 -26.66 30.95 -1.05
C ARG A 163 -28.16 31.21 -0.89
N GLN A 164 -28.56 32.00 0.10
CA GLN A 164 -29.97 32.31 0.35
C GLN A 164 -30.45 33.60 -0.36
N GLN A 165 -29.92 33.93 -1.54
CA GLN A 165 -30.46 35.00 -2.39
C GLN A 165 -30.24 34.70 -3.87
N ARG A 166 -31.02 33.76 -4.43
CA ARG A 166 -31.44 33.72 -5.84
C ARG A 166 -32.47 32.60 -6.02
N GLY A 167 -33.71 32.98 -6.30
CA GLY A 167 -34.85 32.08 -6.50
C GLY A 167 -34.75 31.28 -7.81
N GLY A 168 -33.96 30.21 -7.80
CA GLY A 168 -34.04 29.09 -8.74
C GLY A 168 -34.10 27.80 -7.94
N ARG A 169 -34.77 26.75 -8.44
CA ARG A 169 -34.73 25.41 -7.84
C ARG A 169 -33.27 24.95 -7.80
N ALA A 170 -32.60 25.14 -6.66
CA ALA A 170 -31.30 24.57 -6.42
C ALA A 170 -31.47 23.06 -6.35
N GLY A 171 -31.05 22.35 -7.40
CA GLY A 171 -30.94 20.90 -7.35
C GLY A 171 -30.06 20.54 -6.17
N PHE A 172 -30.62 19.85 -5.19
CA PHE A 172 -29.86 19.31 -4.07
C PHE A 172 -28.99 18.17 -4.62
N HIS A 173 -27.70 18.42 -4.81
CA HIS A 173 -26.75 17.41 -5.27
C HIS A 173 -25.93 16.90 -4.08
N LEU A 174 -26.13 15.64 -3.70
CA LEU A 174 -25.47 14.97 -2.56
C LEU A 174 -23.96 14.70 -2.76
N GLY A 175 -23.42 15.02 -3.95
CA GLY A 175 -22.08 14.64 -4.38
C GLY A 175 -22.12 13.50 -5.38
N VAL A 176 -20.97 12.94 -5.72
CA VAL A 176 -20.88 11.79 -6.63
C VAL A 176 -21.34 10.54 -5.86
N THR A 177 -22.29 9.79 -6.41
CA THR A 177 -22.81 8.53 -5.85
C THR A 177 -22.52 7.36 -6.80
N PRO A 178 -22.68 6.09 -6.37
CA PRO A 178 -22.64 4.92 -7.24
C PRO A 178 -23.47 5.07 -8.52
N SER A 179 -24.71 5.55 -8.43
CA SER A 179 -25.57 5.73 -9.62
C SER A 179 -25.02 6.76 -10.59
N ILE A 180 -24.47 7.88 -10.10
CA ILE A 180 -23.84 8.92 -10.93
C ILE A 180 -22.61 8.36 -11.66
N LEU A 181 -21.74 7.62 -10.96
CA LEU A 181 -20.56 7.01 -11.59
C LEU A 181 -20.95 5.98 -12.66
N ARG A 182 -21.88 5.08 -12.33
CA ARG A 182 -22.35 4.05 -13.25
C ARG A 182 -22.98 4.69 -14.49
N GLN A 183 -23.82 5.70 -14.32
CA GLN A 183 -24.39 6.45 -15.44
C GLN A 183 -23.30 7.13 -16.28
N ARG A 184 -22.35 7.84 -15.65
CA ARG A 184 -21.28 8.56 -16.35
C ARG A 184 -20.40 7.63 -17.18
N TYR A 185 -20.12 6.44 -16.68
CA TYR A 185 -19.27 5.45 -17.35
C TYR A 185 -20.08 4.37 -18.08
N ASN A 186 -21.35 4.65 -18.41
CA ASN A 186 -22.23 3.81 -19.22
C ASN A 186 -22.42 2.37 -18.70
N MET A 187 -22.49 2.20 -17.38
CA MET A 187 -22.74 0.92 -16.71
C MET A 187 -24.24 0.78 -16.42
N THR A 188 -24.86 -0.22 -17.05
CA THR A 188 -26.27 -0.58 -16.85
C THR A 188 -26.47 -1.37 -15.55
N GLY A 189 -27.73 -1.62 -15.17
CA GLY A 189 -28.04 -2.49 -14.03
C GLY A 189 -27.61 -3.97 -14.23
N ALA A 190 -27.37 -4.37 -15.49
CA ALA A 190 -26.92 -5.71 -15.85
C ALA A 190 -25.38 -5.86 -15.83
N ASP A 191 -24.64 -4.75 -15.82
CA ASP A 191 -23.17 -4.74 -15.80
C ASP A 191 -22.64 -5.01 -14.38
N VAL A 192 -22.78 -6.27 -13.96
CA VAL A 192 -22.37 -6.79 -12.65
C VAL A 192 -21.60 -8.10 -12.84
N GLY A 193 -20.71 -8.41 -11.90
CA GLY A 193 -19.89 -9.62 -11.93
C GLY A 193 -20.74 -10.89 -11.81
N LEU A 194 -20.52 -11.83 -12.72
CA LEU A 194 -21.18 -13.15 -12.72
C LEU A 194 -20.20 -14.32 -12.60
N HIS A 195 -18.90 -14.09 -12.87
CA HIS A 195 -17.92 -15.16 -12.90
C HIS A 195 -17.45 -15.52 -11.48
N PRO A 196 -17.66 -16.76 -11.00
CA PRO A 196 -17.47 -17.12 -9.59
C PRO A 196 -16.01 -17.07 -9.14
N ASN A 197 -15.06 -17.25 -10.06
CA ASN A 197 -13.62 -17.21 -9.77
C ASN A 197 -12.97 -15.84 -10.02
N ASN A 198 -13.79 -14.82 -10.32
CA ASN A 198 -13.29 -13.45 -10.42
C ASN A 198 -13.36 -12.77 -9.05
N SER A 199 -12.32 -12.03 -8.68
CA SER A 199 -12.26 -11.30 -7.42
C SER A 199 -11.41 -10.04 -7.55
N GLN A 200 -11.70 -9.08 -6.69
CA GLN A 200 -11.02 -7.79 -6.61
C GLN A 200 -10.65 -7.46 -5.16
N ALA A 201 -9.77 -6.49 -4.98
CA ALA A 201 -9.33 -6.04 -3.68
C ALA A 201 -9.11 -4.53 -3.63
N CYS A 202 -9.29 -3.96 -2.44
CA CYS A 202 -8.77 -2.65 -2.11
C CYS A 202 -7.74 -2.75 -0.98
N ALA A 203 -6.73 -1.88 -1.00
CA ALA A 203 -5.70 -1.80 0.04
C ALA A 203 -5.44 -0.35 0.43
N GLN A 204 -5.52 -0.10 1.74
CA GLN A 204 -5.20 1.20 2.34
C GLN A 204 -4.32 1.02 3.57
N PHE A 205 -3.58 2.07 3.90
CA PHE A 205 -2.48 2.00 4.86
C PHE A 205 -2.59 3.03 6.00
N LEU A 206 -3.65 3.83 5.98
CA LEU A 206 -3.97 4.73 7.06
C LEU A 206 -4.40 3.92 8.28
N GLU A 207 -4.22 4.49 9.47
CA GLU A 207 -4.75 3.91 10.70
C GLU A 207 -6.24 4.23 10.80
N GLN A 208 -7.00 3.60 9.92
CA GLN A 208 -8.45 3.65 9.77
C GLN A 208 -8.94 2.22 9.63
N TYR A 209 -10.10 1.92 10.20
CA TYR A 209 -10.63 0.57 10.27
C TYR A 209 -11.78 0.42 9.29
N PHE A 210 -11.87 -0.74 8.62
CA PHE A 210 -13.02 -1.08 7.79
C PHE A 210 -14.13 -1.60 8.69
N HIS A 211 -15.35 -1.11 8.49
CA HIS A 211 -16.53 -1.58 9.22
C HIS A 211 -17.51 -2.20 8.23
N GLN A 212 -17.84 -3.48 8.46
CA GLN A 212 -18.80 -4.21 7.62
C GLN A 212 -20.23 -3.65 7.74
N ALA A 213 -20.58 -3.02 8.86
CA ALA A 213 -21.87 -2.37 9.04
C ALA A 213 -22.02 -1.16 8.09
N ASP A 214 -21.00 -0.30 8.02
CA ASP A 214 -20.97 0.88 7.16
C ASP A 214 -21.15 0.50 5.69
N LEU A 215 -20.45 -0.53 5.21
CA LEU A 215 -20.62 -1.03 3.84
C LEU A 215 -22.05 -1.53 3.57
N ALA A 216 -22.66 -2.22 4.53
CA ALA A 216 -24.02 -2.72 4.37
C ALA A 216 -25.03 -1.57 4.30
N GLU A 217 -24.87 -0.55 5.14
CA GLU A 217 -25.68 0.67 5.12
C GLU A 217 -25.47 1.47 3.83
N PHE A 218 -24.22 1.65 3.39
CA PHE A 218 -23.89 2.30 2.12
C PHE A 218 -24.59 1.62 0.93
N MET A 219 -24.53 0.29 0.88
CA MET A 219 -25.17 -0.49 -0.19
C MET A 219 -26.70 -0.42 -0.12
N GLN A 220 -27.29 -0.34 1.09
CA GLN A 220 -28.72 -0.10 1.25
C GLN A 220 -29.12 1.28 0.73
N LEU A 221 -28.30 2.31 0.96
CA LEU A 221 -28.58 3.68 0.54
C LEU A 221 -28.38 3.90 -0.97
N PHE A 222 -27.34 3.30 -1.56
CA PHE A 222 -26.89 3.65 -2.91
C PHE A 222 -26.87 2.49 -3.93
N GLY A 223 -27.04 1.25 -3.48
CA GLY A 223 -26.92 0.05 -4.32
C GLY A 223 -28.20 -0.40 -5.03
N SER A 224 -29.35 0.25 -4.80
CA SER A 224 -30.67 -0.25 -5.27
C SER A 224 -30.84 -0.34 -6.79
N SER A 225 -29.98 0.31 -7.57
CA SER A 225 -30.06 0.35 -9.04
C SER A 225 -29.28 -0.76 -9.77
N PHE A 226 -28.59 -1.64 -9.03
CA PHE A 226 -27.79 -2.74 -9.61
C PHE A 226 -27.66 -3.92 -8.63
N GLY A 227 -27.42 -5.12 -9.16
CA GLY A 227 -27.12 -6.29 -8.33
C GLY A 227 -25.78 -6.10 -7.59
N HIS A 228 -25.78 -6.24 -6.27
CA HIS A 228 -24.60 -5.97 -5.45
C HIS A 228 -24.46 -6.94 -4.27
N ARG A 229 -23.24 -7.00 -3.74
CA ARG A 229 -22.92 -7.62 -2.46
C ARG A 229 -22.91 -6.53 -1.39
N SER A 230 -23.43 -6.82 -0.21
CA SER A 230 -23.34 -5.93 0.96
C SER A 230 -22.26 -6.35 1.95
N ARG A 231 -21.47 -7.39 1.62
CA ARG A 231 -20.39 -7.94 2.45
C ARG A 231 -19.14 -8.22 1.64
N VAL A 232 -17.99 -8.00 2.27
CA VAL A 232 -16.68 -8.44 1.74
C VAL A 232 -16.48 -9.91 2.04
N ASP A 233 -15.75 -10.61 1.18
CA ASP A 233 -15.48 -12.05 1.35
C ASP A 233 -14.29 -12.31 2.26
N ARG A 234 -13.37 -11.34 2.37
CA ARG A 234 -12.19 -11.47 3.21
C ARG A 234 -11.67 -10.12 3.66
N VAL A 235 -11.34 -10.02 4.95
CA VAL A 235 -10.49 -8.95 5.48
C VAL A 235 -9.11 -9.55 5.77
N VAL A 236 -8.08 -8.98 5.17
CA VAL A 236 -6.69 -9.42 5.30
C VAL A 236 -5.92 -8.38 6.11
N GLY A 237 -5.16 -8.86 7.10
CA GLY A 237 -4.38 -8.02 8.00
C GLY A 237 -4.97 -7.98 9.41
N ARG A 238 -4.36 -7.17 10.27
CA ARG A 238 -4.87 -6.92 11.62
C ARG A 238 -5.73 -5.65 11.57
N GLN A 239 -6.86 -5.69 12.25
CA GLN A 239 -7.70 -4.52 12.50
C GLN A 239 -8.11 -4.40 13.96
N GLY A 240 -8.10 -5.46 14.79
CA GLY A 240 -8.57 -5.32 16.18
C GLY A 240 -9.92 -4.60 16.26
N THR A 241 -10.06 -3.66 17.19
CA THR A 241 -11.21 -2.73 17.26
C THR A 241 -10.73 -1.30 17.09
N GLY A 242 -11.48 -0.49 16.35
CA GLY A 242 -11.14 0.91 16.13
C GLY A 242 -12.20 1.65 15.33
N LYS A 243 -12.06 2.98 15.21
CA LYS A 243 -13.05 3.81 14.52
C LYS A 243 -12.95 3.64 13.01
N ALA A 244 -14.11 3.51 12.35
CA ALA A 244 -14.17 3.61 10.90
C ALA A 244 -13.54 4.92 10.42
N GLY A 245 -12.98 4.91 9.23
CA GLY A 245 -12.37 6.09 8.63
C GLY A 245 -12.76 6.24 7.17
N LEU A 246 -12.83 7.50 6.74
CA LEU A 246 -13.34 7.87 5.41
C LEU A 246 -12.59 7.17 4.26
N GLU A 247 -11.28 7.02 4.34
CA GLU A 247 -10.49 6.33 3.30
C GLU A 247 -10.83 4.84 3.27
N ALA A 248 -10.88 4.20 4.45
CA ALA A 248 -11.17 2.78 4.58
C ALA A 248 -12.59 2.40 4.13
N SER A 249 -13.54 3.32 4.26
CA SER A 249 -14.91 3.18 3.73
C SER A 249 -14.95 3.48 2.22
N LEU A 250 -14.36 4.60 1.79
CA LEU A 250 -14.40 5.06 0.40
C LEU A 250 -13.90 4.00 -0.59
N ASP A 251 -12.73 3.41 -0.31
CA ASP A 251 -12.10 2.45 -1.23
C ASP A 251 -12.99 1.22 -1.47
N VAL A 252 -13.56 0.65 -0.40
CA VAL A 252 -14.37 -0.58 -0.48
C VAL A 252 -15.78 -0.31 -1.02
N GLU A 253 -16.41 0.78 -0.61
CA GLU A 253 -17.76 1.15 -1.03
C GLU A 253 -17.83 1.40 -2.54
N TYR A 254 -16.82 2.09 -3.09
CA TYR A 254 -16.79 2.44 -4.51
C TYR A 254 -16.23 1.33 -5.41
N ILE A 255 -15.27 0.53 -4.97
CA ILE A 255 -14.83 -0.64 -5.75
C ILE A 255 -15.96 -1.67 -5.85
N MET A 256 -16.77 -1.85 -4.80
CA MET A 256 -17.94 -2.75 -4.81
C MET A 256 -19.15 -2.16 -5.55
N SER A 257 -19.14 -0.87 -5.88
CA SER A 257 -20.18 -0.22 -6.69
C SER A 257 -19.87 -0.25 -8.19
N THR A 258 -18.60 -0.10 -8.55
CA THR A 258 -18.13 -0.14 -9.94
C THR A 258 -17.85 -1.58 -10.36
N GLY A 259 -17.07 -2.33 -9.59
CA GLY A 259 -16.96 -3.79 -9.67
C GLY A 259 -18.09 -4.50 -8.93
N ALA A 260 -19.34 -4.17 -9.27
CA ALA A 260 -20.52 -4.67 -8.58
C ALA A 260 -20.63 -6.20 -8.67
N ASN A 261 -21.10 -6.82 -7.58
CA ASN A 261 -21.28 -8.28 -7.44
C ASN A 261 -20.01 -9.15 -7.61
N VAL A 262 -18.81 -8.55 -7.62
CA VAL A 262 -17.52 -9.28 -7.64
C VAL A 262 -17.06 -9.60 -6.22
N SER A 263 -16.48 -10.79 -6.01
CA SER A 263 -15.91 -11.14 -4.71
C SER A 263 -14.83 -10.13 -4.31
N THR A 264 -14.94 -9.54 -3.13
CA THR A 264 -14.11 -8.38 -2.74
C THR A 264 -13.36 -8.65 -1.45
N TRP A 265 -12.05 -8.38 -1.47
CA TRP A 265 -11.19 -8.45 -0.29
C TRP A 265 -10.76 -7.05 0.15
N VAL A 266 -10.61 -6.85 1.46
CA VAL A 266 -10.07 -5.62 2.04
C VAL A 266 -8.74 -5.93 2.70
N PHE A 267 -7.67 -5.32 2.22
CA PHE A 267 -6.38 -5.34 2.89
C PHE A 267 -6.29 -4.13 3.82
N SER A 268 -6.18 -4.40 5.12
CA SER A 268 -6.05 -3.36 6.13
C SER A 268 -5.09 -3.79 7.22
N ASN A 269 -4.08 -2.96 7.45
CA ASN A 269 -3.04 -3.20 8.46
C ASN A 269 -3.09 -2.13 9.58
N ALA A 270 -4.28 -1.92 10.14
CA ALA A 270 -4.49 -1.04 11.29
C ALA A 270 -4.19 -1.79 12.60
N GLY A 271 -3.74 -1.13 13.67
CA GLY A 271 -3.29 -1.84 14.89
C GLY A 271 -2.05 -2.74 14.70
N ARG A 272 -1.19 -2.37 13.75
CA ARG A 272 0.10 -3.00 13.44
C ARG A 272 1.14 -2.80 14.55
N HIS A 273 2.24 -3.56 14.49
CA HIS A 273 3.39 -3.30 15.34
C HIS A 273 4.02 -1.95 14.98
N GLU A 274 4.48 -1.20 15.99
CA GLU A 274 4.94 0.19 15.84
C GLU A 274 6.14 0.34 14.91
N SER A 275 6.91 -0.73 14.70
CA SER A 275 8.07 -0.76 13.79
C SER A 275 7.73 -1.15 12.34
N GLN A 276 6.53 -1.68 12.07
CA GLN A 276 6.18 -2.14 10.72
C GLN A 276 5.90 -0.97 9.77
N GLU A 277 6.26 -1.16 8.51
CA GLU A 277 5.88 -0.30 7.40
C GLU A 277 4.67 -0.90 6.69
N PRO A 278 3.50 -0.23 6.70
CA PRO A 278 2.24 -0.83 6.24
C PRO A 278 2.25 -1.30 4.80
N PHE A 279 2.84 -0.48 3.92
CA PHE A 279 2.88 -0.74 2.50
C PHE A 279 3.81 -1.91 2.16
N LEU A 280 4.99 -1.95 2.79
CA LEU A 280 5.91 -3.09 2.65
C LEU A 280 5.26 -4.39 3.16
N ALA A 281 4.54 -4.36 4.28
CA ALA A 281 3.84 -5.54 4.78
C ALA A 281 2.79 -6.08 3.78
N TRP A 282 2.09 -5.20 3.05
CA TRP A 282 1.18 -5.62 1.98
C TRP A 282 1.91 -6.23 0.79
N LEU A 283 3.04 -5.64 0.35
CA LEU A 283 3.86 -6.24 -0.71
C LEU A 283 4.34 -7.65 -0.35
N LEU A 284 4.75 -7.86 0.91
CA LEU A 284 5.15 -9.18 1.41
C LEU A 284 4.00 -10.19 1.35
N LEU A 285 2.75 -9.78 1.64
CA LEU A 285 1.58 -10.64 1.52
C LEU A 285 1.36 -11.09 0.08
N LEU A 286 1.54 -10.20 -0.91
CA LEU A 286 1.44 -10.58 -2.32
C LEU A 286 2.44 -11.70 -2.64
N SER A 287 3.65 -11.60 -2.12
CA SER A 287 4.73 -12.60 -2.28
C SER A 287 4.57 -13.86 -1.43
N ASN A 288 3.51 -13.97 -0.62
CA ASN A 288 3.26 -15.10 0.26
C ASN A 288 1.93 -15.83 0.00
N MET A 289 1.07 -15.30 -0.88
CA MET A 289 -0.26 -15.83 -1.16
C MET A 289 -0.36 -16.30 -2.60
N SER A 290 -0.56 -17.61 -2.81
CA SER A 290 -0.66 -18.21 -4.15
C SER A 290 -1.93 -17.78 -4.89
N SER A 291 -3.05 -17.66 -4.17
CA SER A 291 -4.34 -17.16 -4.66
C SER A 291 -4.60 -15.75 -4.12
N LEU A 292 -4.78 -14.81 -5.05
CA LEU A 292 -5.03 -13.41 -4.80
C LEU A 292 -6.13 -12.90 -5.74
N PRO A 293 -6.84 -11.84 -5.36
CA PRO A 293 -7.70 -11.11 -6.28
C PRO A 293 -6.94 -10.61 -7.50
N TRP A 294 -7.59 -10.62 -8.67
CA TRP A 294 -6.94 -10.27 -9.93
C TRP A 294 -6.67 -8.76 -10.04
N VAL A 295 -7.51 -7.96 -9.38
CA VAL A 295 -7.45 -6.49 -9.40
C VAL A 295 -7.25 -5.96 -7.99
N HIS A 296 -6.24 -5.12 -7.80
CA HIS A 296 -5.97 -4.42 -6.55
C HIS A 296 -6.00 -2.90 -6.77
N SER A 297 -6.96 -2.22 -6.16
CA SER A 297 -7.01 -0.76 -6.06
C SER A 297 -6.29 -0.31 -4.80
N VAL A 298 -5.25 0.51 -4.93
CA VAL A 298 -4.33 0.83 -3.83
C VAL A 298 -4.23 2.33 -3.59
N SER A 299 -4.63 2.75 -2.39
CA SER A 299 -4.57 4.14 -1.93
C SER A 299 -3.34 4.35 -1.05
N TYR A 300 -2.19 4.56 -1.69
CA TYR A 300 -0.90 4.83 -1.05
C TYR A 300 -0.06 5.78 -1.89
N GLY A 301 0.84 6.52 -1.23
CA GLY A 301 1.84 7.30 -1.94
C GLY A 301 2.76 8.08 -1.01
N ASP A 302 4.05 8.07 -1.32
CA ASP A 302 5.09 8.91 -0.73
C ASP A 302 5.68 9.83 -1.80
N ASP A 303 6.28 10.94 -1.39
CA ASP A 303 7.11 11.73 -2.30
C ASP A 303 8.30 10.87 -2.77
N GLU A 304 8.50 10.72 -4.08
CA GLU A 304 9.52 9.81 -4.63
C GLU A 304 10.93 10.16 -4.13
N ASP A 305 11.24 11.45 -4.02
CA ASP A 305 12.54 11.94 -3.53
C ASP A 305 12.77 11.73 -2.02
N SER A 306 11.75 11.31 -1.28
CA SER A 306 11.88 10.93 0.14
C SER A 306 12.38 9.50 0.34
N LEU A 307 12.35 8.69 -0.72
CA LEU A 307 12.65 7.26 -0.67
C LEU A 307 14.09 6.97 -1.10
N SER A 308 14.70 5.95 -0.48
CA SER A 308 16.03 5.51 -0.91
C SER A 308 15.96 4.78 -2.24
N ARG A 309 17.01 4.91 -3.05
CA ARG A 309 17.10 4.21 -4.34
C ARG A 309 16.93 2.69 -4.20
N ALA A 310 17.54 2.09 -3.17
CA ALA A 310 17.42 0.67 -2.87
C ALA A 310 15.96 0.26 -2.61
N TYR A 311 15.20 1.08 -1.87
CA TYR A 311 13.79 0.83 -1.60
C TYR A 311 12.94 0.96 -2.86
N LEU A 312 13.10 2.05 -3.63
CA LEU A 312 12.38 2.28 -4.89
C LEU A 312 12.58 1.12 -5.88
N GLN A 313 13.85 0.73 -6.09
CA GLN A 313 14.19 -0.36 -7.01
C GLN A 313 13.60 -1.69 -6.55
N ARG A 314 13.68 -2.00 -5.24
CA ARG A 314 13.10 -3.23 -4.71
C ARG A 314 11.59 -3.25 -4.80
N VAL A 315 10.89 -2.16 -4.46
CA VAL A 315 9.43 -2.09 -4.63
C VAL A 315 9.03 -2.26 -6.09
N ASN A 316 9.76 -1.64 -7.03
CA ASN A 316 9.52 -1.88 -8.46
C ASN A 316 9.68 -3.36 -8.82
N THR A 317 10.66 -4.07 -8.28
CA THR A 317 10.77 -5.52 -8.47
C THR A 317 9.61 -6.29 -7.88
N GLU A 318 9.09 -5.91 -6.71
CA GLU A 318 7.88 -6.54 -6.15
C GLU A 318 6.64 -6.29 -7.03
N LEU A 319 6.54 -5.10 -7.63
CA LEU A 319 5.47 -4.78 -8.59
C LEU A 319 5.64 -5.55 -9.91
N MET A 320 6.88 -5.77 -10.38
CA MET A 320 7.17 -6.69 -11.50
C MET A 320 6.74 -8.12 -11.17
N LYS A 321 6.99 -8.61 -9.95
CA LYS A 321 6.53 -9.94 -9.51
C LYS A 321 5.00 -10.05 -9.54
N ALA A 322 4.29 -8.99 -9.15
CA ALA A 322 2.83 -8.94 -9.25
C ALA A 322 2.36 -8.96 -10.73
N ALA A 323 2.98 -8.17 -11.59
CA ALA A 323 2.67 -8.11 -13.02
C ALA A 323 2.95 -9.45 -13.73
N ALA A 324 4.06 -10.13 -13.40
CA ALA A 324 4.40 -11.45 -13.95
C ALA A 324 3.33 -12.51 -13.61
N ARG A 325 2.60 -12.32 -12.50
CA ARG A 325 1.50 -13.19 -12.05
C ARG A 325 0.14 -12.79 -12.62
N GLY A 326 0.07 -11.76 -13.45
CA GLY A 326 -1.17 -11.28 -14.05
C GLY A 326 -2.05 -10.47 -13.11
N LEU A 327 -1.49 -9.94 -12.02
CA LEU A 327 -2.21 -9.06 -11.11
C LEU A 327 -2.26 -7.65 -11.71
N THR A 328 -3.45 -7.06 -11.76
CA THR A 328 -3.65 -5.66 -12.12
C THR A 328 -3.57 -4.82 -10.86
N ILE A 329 -2.52 -4.02 -10.72
CA ILE A 329 -2.34 -3.12 -9.57
C ILE A 329 -2.55 -1.68 -10.01
N LEU A 330 -3.53 -1.02 -9.38
CA LEU A 330 -3.85 0.38 -9.63
C LEU A 330 -3.42 1.23 -8.43
N PHE A 331 -2.76 2.37 -8.70
CA PHE A 331 -2.41 3.35 -7.68
C PHE A 331 -3.02 4.71 -8.01
N ALA A 332 -3.52 5.41 -6.99
CA ALA A 332 -3.92 6.81 -7.14
C ALA A 332 -2.70 7.69 -7.46
N SER A 333 -2.83 8.62 -8.41
CA SER A 333 -1.74 9.54 -8.80
C SER A 333 -1.29 10.51 -7.71
N GLY A 334 -2.12 10.70 -6.68
CA GLY A 334 -1.95 11.70 -5.62
C GLY A 334 -2.87 12.91 -5.79
N ASP A 335 -3.05 13.64 -4.69
CA ASP A 335 -4.05 14.73 -4.56
C ASP A 335 -3.43 16.14 -4.63
N ASP A 336 -2.11 16.23 -4.82
CA ASP A 336 -1.33 17.48 -4.79
C ASP A 336 -0.98 18.03 -6.19
N GLY A 337 -1.70 17.57 -7.23
CA GLY A 337 -1.39 17.90 -8.62
C GLY A 337 0.01 17.42 -9.00
N ALA A 338 0.84 18.30 -9.59
CA ALA A 338 2.23 17.99 -9.91
C ALA A 338 3.16 17.95 -8.67
N GLY A 339 2.63 18.23 -7.47
CA GLY A 339 3.42 18.42 -6.26
C GLY A 339 4.34 19.65 -6.33
N CYS A 340 5.02 19.94 -5.22
CA CYS A 340 5.99 21.01 -5.18
C CYS A 340 7.14 20.68 -4.22
N ARG A 341 8.34 20.49 -4.77
CA ARG A 341 9.58 20.40 -4.01
C ARG A 341 10.15 21.80 -3.85
N ARG A 342 10.12 22.30 -2.62
CA ARG A 342 10.71 23.60 -2.27
C ARG A 342 12.24 23.45 -2.21
N VAL A 343 12.92 24.25 -3.02
CA VAL A 343 14.39 24.32 -3.05
C VAL A 343 14.79 25.69 -2.48
N PRO A 344 15.34 25.76 -1.26
CA PRO A 344 15.77 27.03 -0.68
C PRO A 344 16.78 27.74 -1.59
N GLY A 345 16.49 29.00 -1.96
CA GLY A 345 17.37 29.80 -2.82
C GLY A 345 17.38 29.37 -4.31
N GLY A 346 16.47 28.50 -4.74
CA GLY A 346 16.37 28.04 -6.12
C GLY A 346 14.93 27.96 -6.64
N ASN A 347 14.78 27.49 -7.88
CA ASN A 347 13.46 27.29 -8.46
C ASN A 347 12.80 26.05 -7.87
N HIS A 348 11.54 26.20 -7.46
CA HIS A 348 10.72 25.06 -7.07
C HIS A 348 10.55 24.11 -8.26
N THR A 349 10.54 22.81 -8.00
CA THR A 349 10.30 21.79 -9.02
C THR A 349 9.05 20.99 -8.71
N PHE A 350 8.50 20.31 -9.72
CA PHE A 350 7.48 19.28 -9.50
C PHE A 350 8.04 18.15 -8.63
N ARG A 351 7.13 17.44 -7.97
CA ARG A 351 7.45 16.41 -6.99
C ARG A 351 6.57 15.19 -7.25
N PRO A 352 7.06 14.19 -8.00
CA PRO A 352 6.28 12.99 -8.31
C PRO A 352 6.06 12.13 -7.06
N ASN A 353 5.02 11.31 -7.12
CA ASN A 353 4.63 10.38 -6.06
C ASN A 353 4.98 8.94 -6.45
N PHE A 354 5.44 8.13 -5.49
CA PHE A 354 5.71 6.71 -5.64
C PHE A 354 4.80 5.91 -4.69
N PRO A 355 4.19 4.78 -5.10
CA PRO A 355 4.43 4.00 -6.33
C PRO A 355 3.78 4.49 -7.64
N ALA A 356 3.09 5.63 -7.64
CA ALA A 356 2.43 6.13 -8.85
C ALA A 356 3.38 6.39 -10.04
N SER A 357 4.68 6.62 -9.79
CA SER A 357 5.72 6.74 -10.82
C SER A 357 6.32 5.40 -11.28
N SER A 358 5.94 4.27 -10.66
CA SER A 358 6.42 2.95 -11.08
C SER A 358 5.96 2.62 -12.50
N PRO A 359 6.84 2.09 -13.37
CA PRO A 359 6.44 1.69 -14.73
C PRO A 359 5.61 0.39 -14.75
N TYR A 360 5.42 -0.27 -13.61
CA TYR A 360 4.75 -1.58 -13.51
C TYR A 360 3.36 -1.51 -12.86
N VAL A 361 2.75 -0.31 -12.81
CA VAL A 361 1.40 -0.10 -12.27
C VAL A 361 0.54 0.71 -13.22
N THR A 362 -0.78 0.61 -13.06
CA THR A 362 -1.72 1.53 -13.70
C THR A 362 -2.00 2.69 -12.76
N THR A 363 -1.46 3.87 -13.06
CA THR A 363 -1.69 5.07 -12.25
C THR A 363 -2.97 5.78 -12.68
N VAL A 364 -3.86 6.06 -11.73
CA VAL A 364 -5.20 6.62 -11.97
C VAL A 364 -5.27 8.05 -11.43
N GLY A 365 -5.59 9.00 -12.33
CA GLY A 365 -5.80 10.41 -11.99
C GLY A 365 -7.26 10.74 -11.61
N GLY A 366 -7.52 12.02 -11.31
CA GLY A 366 -8.84 12.53 -10.93
C GLY A 366 -9.47 13.44 -11.99
N THR A 367 -10.80 13.41 -12.12
CA THR A 367 -11.59 14.34 -12.95
C THR A 367 -12.79 14.88 -12.17
N SER A 368 -13.43 15.95 -12.66
CA SER A 368 -14.63 16.53 -12.05
C SER A 368 -15.66 16.96 -13.09
N PHE A 369 -16.92 17.03 -12.68
CA PHE A 369 -17.99 17.62 -13.49
C PHE A 369 -17.87 19.15 -13.51
N LYS A 370 -18.14 19.77 -14.66
CA LYS A 370 -18.09 21.24 -14.80
C LYS A 370 -19.22 21.93 -14.01
N ASN A 371 -20.40 21.31 -13.96
CA ASN A 371 -21.59 21.83 -13.27
C ASN A 371 -22.17 20.72 -12.37
N PRO A 372 -21.62 20.55 -11.16
CA PRO A 372 -22.07 19.54 -10.21
C PRO A 372 -23.45 19.85 -9.62
#